data_AF-A0A0R0E566-F1
#
_entry.id   AF-A0A0R0E566-F1
#
_cell.length_a   1.000
_cell.length_b   1.000
_cell.length_c   1.000
_cell.angle_alpha   90.00
_cell.angle_beta   90.00
_cell.angle_gamma   90.00
#
_symmetry.space_group_name_H-M   'P 1'
#
loop_
_entity.id
_entity.type
_entity.pdbx_description
1 polymer ?
#
loop_
_entity_poly.entity_id
_entity_poly.type
_entity_poly.pdbx_seq_one_letter_code
_entity_poly.pdbx_strand_id
1 'polypeptide(L)' 'MDCEVVLLVVPRQSLQASVDQQRLKLFNATFNRTATHMKLEDQAVSEELRRYLLEQAETEIPDTALWRVREEDLG' A
#
# COMPACT_ATOMS: atom_id res chain seq x y z
N MET A 1 -31.56 -9.19 34.75
CA MET A 1 -31.46 -8.05 33.80
C MET A 1 -30.02 -8.06 33.37
N ASP A 2 -29.76 -8.78 32.29
CA ASP A 2 -28.39 -9.11 31.88
C ASP A 2 -27.95 -8.01 30.92
N CYS A 3 -27.08 -7.13 31.38
CA CYS A 3 -26.52 -6.07 30.57
C CYS A 3 -25.35 -6.63 29.76
N GLU A 4 -25.49 -6.70 28.44
CA GLU A 4 -24.38 -7.03 27.54
C GLU A 4 -23.53 -5.77 27.26
N VAL A 5 -22.22 -5.89 27.46
CA VAL A 5 -21.26 -4.86 27.10
C VAL A 5 -20.85 -5.04 25.64
N VAL A 6 -21.19 -4.07 24.80
CA VAL A 6 -20.78 -4.03 23.39
C VAL A 6 -19.61 -3.06 23.24
N LEU A 7 -18.46 -3.58 22.84
CA LEU A 7 -17.27 -2.80 22.51
C LEU A 7 -17.24 -2.55 21.00
N LEU A 8 -17.27 -1.27 20.61
CA LEU A 8 -17.19 -0.82 19.22
C LEU A 8 -15.84 -0.13 19.00
N VAL A 9 -15.03 -0.68 18.09
CA VAL A 9 -13.75 -0.09 17.71
C VAL A 9 -13.97 0.73 16.45
N VAL A 10 -13.91 2.06 16.58
CA VAL A 10 -13.99 2.98 15.44
C VAL A 10 -12.56 3.45 15.10
N PRO A 11 -12.10 3.27 13.85
CA PRO A 11 -10.83 3.81 13.40
C PRO A 11 -10.79 5.33 13.59
N ARG A 12 -9.70 5.85 14.16
CA ARG A 12 -9.48 7.29 14.32
C ARG A 12 -9.27 8.02 13.00
N GLN A 13 -8.80 7.29 12.00
CA GLN A 13 -8.49 7.79 10.66
C GLN A 13 -9.64 7.51 9.70
N SER A 14 -9.80 8.37 8.69
CA SER A 14 -10.84 8.17 7.69
C SER A 14 -10.59 6.88 6.89
N LEU A 15 -11.67 6.31 6.37
CA LEU A 15 -11.58 5.15 5.48
C LEU A 15 -10.68 5.48 4.27
N GLN A 16 -10.85 6.67 3.70
CA GLN A 16 -10.05 7.14 2.57
C GLN A 16 -8.56 7.17 2.89
N ALA A 17 -8.17 7.75 4.03
CA ALA A 17 -6.76 7.79 4.44
C ALA A 17 -6.18 6.38 4.64
N SER A 18 -6.99 5.44 5.12
CA SER A 18 -6.57 4.04 5.29
C SER A 18 -6.38 3.34 3.94
N VAL A 19 -7.25 3.62 2.97
CA VAL A 19 -7.16 3.10 1.60
C VAL A 19 -5.92 3.65 0.90
N ASP A 20 -5.66 4.95 1.00
CA ASP A 20 -4.50 5.59 0.36
C ASP A 20 -3.19 5.08 0.97
N GLN A 21 -3.15 4.88 2.29
CA GLN A 21 -2.01 4.26 2.96
C GLN A 21 -1.78 2.82 2.48
N GLN A 22 -2.84 2.05 2.27
CA GLN A 22 -2.74 0.68 1.76
C GLN A 22 -2.26 0.66 0.31
N ARG A 23 -2.73 1.57 -0.55
CA ARG A 23 -2.23 1.76 -1.92
C ARG A 23 -0.73 2.02 -1.92
N LEU A 24 -0.27 2.98 -1.11
CA LEU A 24 1.15 3.32 -1.00
C LEU A 24 2.01 2.15 -0.52
N LYS A 25 1.52 1.34 0.43
CA LYS A 25 2.24 0.14 0.90
C LYS A 25 2.41 -0.88 -0.22
N LEU A 26 1.33 -1.19 -0.94
CA LEU A 26 1.34 -2.15 -2.04
C LEU A 26 2.21 -1.69 -3.21
N PHE A 27 2.10 -0.41 -3.55
CA PHE A 27 2.93 0.20 -4.57
C PHE A 27 4.41 0.12 -4.19
N ASN A 28 4.78 0.49 -2.96
CA ASN A 28 6.17 0.41 -2.49
C ASN A 28 6.70 -1.02 -2.50
N ALA A 29 5.91 -2.01 -2.07
CA ALA A 29 6.32 -3.41 -2.09
C ALA A 29 6.62 -3.88 -3.54
N THR A 30 5.71 -3.57 -4.45
CA THR A 30 5.85 -3.90 -5.88
C THR A 30 7.05 -3.18 -6.49
N PHE A 31 7.16 -1.87 -6.24
CA PHE A 31 8.25 -1.04 -6.74
C PHE A 31 9.60 -1.48 -6.20
N ASN A 32 9.74 -1.77 -4.91
CA ASN A 32 11.01 -2.18 -4.31
C ASN A 32 11.52 -3.49 -4.92
N ARG A 33 10.62 -4.43 -5.20
CA ARG A 33 10.97 -5.68 -5.88
C ARG A 33 11.49 -5.39 -7.29
N THR A 34 10.77 -4.60 -8.07
CA THR A 34 11.17 -4.22 -9.43
C THR A 34 12.46 -3.40 -9.44
N ALA A 35 12.61 -2.42 -8.54
CA ALA A 35 13.79 -1.58 -8.42
C ALA A 35 15.03 -2.39 -8.03
N THR A 36 14.87 -3.46 -7.23
CA THR A 36 15.97 -4.39 -6.92
C THR A 36 16.43 -5.11 -8.17
N HIS A 37 15.51 -5.60 -9.00
CA HIS A 37 15.85 -6.20 -10.29
C HIS A 37 16.52 -5.20 -11.23
N MET A 38 15.94 -4.01 -11.41
CA MET A 38 16.49 -2.97 -12.27
C MET A 38 17.90 -2.54 -11.84
N LYS A 39 18.16 -2.45 -10.53
CA LYS A 39 19.49 -2.13 -10.02
C LYS A 39 20.52 -3.21 -10.35
N LEU A 40 20.14 -4.49 -10.32
CA LEU A 40 21.03 -5.59 -10.72
C LEU A 40 21.35 -5.57 -12.22
N GLU A 41 20.45 -5.00 -13.03
CA GLU A 41 20.60 -4.84 -14.48
C GLU A 41 21.24 -3.49 -14.88
N ASP A 42 21.77 -2.74 -13.91
CA ASP A 42 22.34 -1.39 -14.10
C ASP A 42 21.35 -0.35 -14.68
N GLN A 43 20.06 -0.53 -14.38
CA GLN A 43 18.94 0.32 -14.80
C GLN A 43 18.32 1.06 -13.60
N ALA A 44 19.14 1.51 -12.65
CA ALA A 44 18.64 2.12 -11.42
C ALA A 44 17.75 3.35 -11.71
N VAL A 45 16.55 3.36 -11.11
CA VAL A 45 15.58 4.46 -11.22
C VAL A 45 16.04 5.65 -10.39
N SER A 46 15.91 6.87 -10.93
CA SER A 46 16.21 8.09 -10.17
C SER A 46 15.19 8.32 -9.05
N GLU A 47 15.62 8.97 -7.97
CA GLU A 47 14.73 9.24 -6.83
C GLU A 47 13.57 10.18 -7.20
N GLU A 48 13.76 11.03 -8.20
CA GLU A 48 12.72 11.90 -8.75
C GLU A 48 11.66 11.10 -9.51
N LEU A 49 12.07 10.15 -10.34
CA LEU A 49 11.15 9.25 -11.05
C LEU A 49 10.40 8.35 -10.05
N ARG A 50 11.06 7.89 -8.98
CA ARG A 50 10.40 7.16 -7.90
C ARG A 50 9.28 7.96 -7.23
N ARG A 51 9.50 9.24 -6.93
CA ARG A 51 8.45 10.11 -6.34
C ARG A 51 7.28 10.30 -7.29
N TYR A 52 7.57 10.56 -8.56
CA TYR A 52 6.53 10.68 -9.58
C TYR A 52 5.68 9.41 -9.69
N LEU A 53 6.32 8.24 -9.67
CA LEU A 53 5.65 6.94 -9.70
C LEU A 53 4.80 6.70 -8.44
N LEU A 54 5.26 7.11 -7.25
CA LEU A 54 4.48 7.04 -6.01
C LEU A 54 3.22 7.92 -6.05
N GLU A 55 3.29 9.09 -6.70
CA GLU A 55 2.12 9.95 -6.91
C GLU A 55 1.11 9.32 -7.88
N GLN A 56 1.55 8.43 -8.77
CA GLN A 56 0.70 7.68 -9.70
C GLN A 56 0.17 6.36 -9.12
N ALA A 57 0.45 6.05 -7.85
CA ALA A 57 0.04 4.80 -7.21
C ALA A 57 -1.48 4.57 -7.23
N GLU A 58 -2.29 5.63 -7.24
CA GLU A 58 -3.75 5.54 -7.40
C GLU A 58 -4.17 4.98 -8.76
N THR A 59 -3.42 5.30 -9.82
CA THR A 59 -3.69 4.83 -11.18
C THR A 59 -3.24 3.38 -11.37
N GLU A 60 -2.14 2.98 -10.70
CA GLU A 60 -1.55 1.65 -10.88
C GLU A 60 -2.19 0.56 -10.01
N ILE A 61 -2.68 0.89 -8.81
CA ILE A 61 -3.24 -0.10 -7.88
C ILE A 61 -4.78 -0.03 -7.87
N PRO A 62 -5.49 -0.98 -8.49
CA PRO A 62 -6.95 -0.98 -8.47
C PRO A 62 -7.50 -1.35 -7.10
N ASP A 63 -8.68 -0.82 -6.75
CA ASP A 63 -9.32 -1.05 -5.43
C ASP A 63 -9.51 -2.52 -5.08
N THR A 64 -9.75 -3.35 -6.10
CA THR A 64 -9.91 -4.80 -5.92
C THR A 64 -8.63 -5.51 -5.51
N ALA A 65 -7.45 -4.90 -5.71
CA ALA A 65 -6.16 -5.44 -5.30
C ALA A 65 -5.82 -5.10 -3.84
N LEU A 66 -6.40 -4.03 -3.28
CA LEU A 66 -6.11 -3.56 -1.91
C LEU A 66 -6.30 -4.62 -0.83
N TRP A 67 -7.29 -5.49 -1.05
CA TRP A 67 -7.77 -6.47 -0.08
C TRP A 67 -7.42 -7.91 -0.45
N ARG A 68 -6.76 -8.12 -1.60
CA ARG A 68 -6.35 -9.45 -2.06
C ARG A 68 -4.99 -9.88 -1.52
N VAL A 69 -4.22 -8.92 -1.00
CA VAL A 69 -2.84 -9.15 -0.53
C VAL A 69 -2.86 -9.59 0.92
N ARG A 70 -2.21 -10.73 1.21
CA ARG A 70 -2.02 -11.22 2.58
C ARG A 70 -0.82 -10.47 3.17
N GLU A 71 -0.79 -10.27 4.50
CA GLU A 71 0.34 -9.59 5.16
C GLU A 71 1.71 -10.22 4.83
N GLU A 72 1.72 -11.50 4.46
CA GLU A 72 2.90 -12.28 4.03
C GLU A 72 3.52 -11.77 2.72
N ASP A 73 2.75 -11.14 1.84
CA ASP A 73 3.20 -10.66 0.52
C ASP A 73 3.87 -9.27 0.57
N LEU A 74 3.85 -8.61 1.74
CA LEU A 74 4.43 -7.29 1.99
C LEU A 74 5.85 -7.35 2.59
N GLY A 75 6.39 -8.56 2.78
CA GLY A 75 7.71 -8.84 3.36
C GLY A 75 8.87 -8.67 2.39
#